data_AF-A0A2H0QQN7-F1
#
_entry.id   AF-A0A2H0QQN7-F1
#
_cell.length_a   1.000
_cell.length_b   1.000
_cell.length_c   1.000
_cell.angle_alpha   90.00
_cell.angle_beta   90.00
_cell.angle_gamma   90.00
#
_symmetry.space_group_name_H-M   'P 1'
#
loop_
_entity.id
_entity.type
_entity.pdbx_description
1 polymer ?
#
loop_
_entity_poly.entity_id
_entity_poly.type
_entity_poly.pdbx_seq_one_letter_code
_entity_poly.pdbx_strand_id
1 'polypeptide(L)'
;MFSLKKVLNPLKKLAPQNTLMGYFISKQESEESSYQLALQSYQELRKQCKTQEEFMLFLLEDIIFTSLSATFYEEVFNTAKENPSLAHALIDEFEKDTDSREQNIAELTEFHARYIMNNGKCPGCPACSNHSDVHELLVYWKQNDMQFFSRLYIGMQTIKFAMEDLLYMGLIERPELIQKIDRTAILNFRQDIIDWVEAQKEMN
;
A
#
# COMPACT_ATOMS: atom_id res chain seq x y z
N MET A 1 -6.47 18.88 -19.66
CA MET A 1 -6.88 19.09 -18.25
C MET A 1 -8.24 18.45 -18.04
N PHE A 2 -8.27 17.15 -17.73
CA PHE A 2 -9.50 16.51 -17.27
C PHE A 2 -9.64 16.78 -15.78
N SER A 3 -10.80 17.27 -15.35
CA SER A 3 -11.03 17.65 -13.96
C SER A 3 -11.39 16.40 -13.13
N LEU A 4 -10.50 16.04 -12.19
CA LEU A 4 -10.71 15.02 -11.14
C LEU A 4 -12.09 15.15 -10.43
N LYS A 5 -12.67 16.36 -10.43
CA LYS A 5 -14.00 16.67 -9.86
C LYS A 5 -15.15 15.82 -10.42
N LYS A 6 -15.07 15.32 -11.66
CA LYS A 6 -16.16 14.53 -12.26
C LYS A 6 -16.20 13.06 -11.83
N VAL A 7 -15.06 12.48 -11.45
CA VAL A 7 -14.97 11.05 -11.03
C VAL A 7 -15.16 10.90 -9.52
N LEU A 8 -14.74 11.89 -8.72
CA LEU A 8 -14.92 11.89 -7.27
C LEU A 8 -16.38 12.01 -6.81
N ASN A 9 -17.28 12.54 -7.65
CA ASN A 9 -18.62 12.97 -7.24
C ASN A 9 -19.60 11.84 -6.82
N PRO A 10 -19.57 10.63 -7.43
CA PRO A 10 -20.38 9.50 -6.96
C PRO A 10 -19.83 8.84 -5.69
N LEU A 11 -18.50 8.72 -5.57
CA LEU A 11 -17.83 8.05 -4.44
C LEU A 11 -17.78 8.93 -3.17
N LYS A 12 -17.58 10.26 -3.33
CA LYS A 12 -17.72 11.25 -2.23
C LYS A 12 -19.10 11.26 -1.58
N LYS A 13 -20.15 10.84 -2.31
CA LYS A 13 -21.54 10.86 -1.82
C LYS A 13 -21.89 9.68 -0.92
N LEU A 14 -21.03 8.66 -0.79
CA LEU A 14 -21.38 7.39 -0.15
C LEU A 14 -20.58 7.09 1.13
N ALA A 15 -19.32 7.53 1.25
CA ALA A 15 -18.51 7.26 2.44
C ALA A 15 -18.72 8.33 3.53
N PRO A 16 -19.20 7.98 4.73
CA PRO A 16 -19.27 8.92 5.86
C PRO A 16 -17.87 9.45 6.22
N GLN A 17 -17.73 10.75 6.47
CA GLN A 17 -16.43 11.39 6.74
C GLN A 17 -15.72 10.85 8.00
N ASN A 18 -16.46 10.22 8.92
CA ASN A 18 -15.93 9.60 10.14
C ASN A 18 -15.45 8.15 9.94
N THR A 19 -15.19 7.74 8.71
CA THR A 19 -14.61 6.44 8.34
C THR A 19 -13.22 6.63 7.77
N LEU A 20 -12.38 5.58 7.80
CA LEU A 20 -11.06 5.60 7.18
C LEU A 20 -11.14 5.97 5.69
N MET A 21 -12.11 5.38 4.97
CA MET A 21 -12.32 5.69 3.56
C MET A 21 -12.84 7.12 3.34
N GLY A 22 -13.70 7.62 4.23
CA GLY A 22 -14.16 9.01 4.18
C GLY A 22 -13.02 10.02 4.41
N TYR A 23 -12.07 9.68 5.27
CA TYR A 23 -10.83 10.45 5.45
C TYR A 23 -9.97 10.40 4.18
N PHE A 24 -9.64 9.21 3.67
CA PHE A 24 -8.86 9.03 2.43
C PHE A 24 -9.45 9.83 1.26
N ILE A 25 -10.75 9.67 0.97
CA ILE A 25 -11.44 10.37 -0.12
C ILE A 25 -11.37 11.90 0.07
N SER A 26 -11.43 12.39 1.31
CA SER A 26 -11.36 13.83 1.57
C SER A 26 -10.00 14.43 1.23
N LYS A 27 -8.93 13.61 1.19
CA LYS A 27 -7.57 14.03 0.84
C LYS A 27 -7.27 13.91 -0.67
N GLN A 28 -8.09 13.18 -1.45
CA GLN A 28 -7.81 12.93 -2.88
C GLN A 28 -7.99 14.14 -3.82
N GLU A 29 -8.43 15.30 -3.32
CA GLU A 29 -8.48 16.53 -4.12
C GLU A 29 -7.16 17.30 -4.15
N SER A 30 -6.18 16.92 -3.30
CA SER A 30 -4.85 17.52 -3.26
C SER A 30 -3.95 16.99 -4.37
N GLU A 31 -3.04 17.83 -4.85
CA GLU A 31 -1.93 17.42 -5.74
C GLU A 31 -0.94 16.49 -5.02
N GLU A 32 -0.89 16.56 -3.68
CA GLU A 32 -0.10 15.67 -2.82
C GLU A 32 -0.94 14.51 -2.25
N SER A 33 -2.04 14.16 -2.92
CA SER A 33 -2.86 13.03 -2.48
C SER A 33 -2.15 11.69 -2.68
N SER A 34 -2.47 10.70 -1.84
CA SER A 34 -1.87 9.36 -1.87
C SER A 34 -1.89 8.73 -3.27
N TYR A 35 -2.98 8.92 -4.02
CA TYR A 35 -3.07 8.41 -5.39
C TYR A 35 -2.15 9.16 -6.37
N GLN A 36 -2.05 10.48 -6.28
CA GLN A 36 -1.16 11.26 -7.14
C GLN A 36 0.32 10.94 -6.86
N LEU A 37 0.68 10.77 -5.59
CA LEU A 37 2.02 10.31 -5.20
C LEU A 37 2.31 8.92 -5.78
N ALA A 38 1.37 7.97 -5.70
CA ALA A 38 1.53 6.64 -6.30
C ALA A 38 1.73 6.69 -7.83
N LEU A 39 0.98 7.54 -8.53
CA LEU A 39 1.15 7.74 -9.97
C LEU A 39 2.50 8.37 -10.29
N GLN A 40 2.96 9.35 -9.49
CA GLN A 40 4.26 9.95 -9.65
C GLN A 40 5.38 8.92 -9.47
N SER A 41 5.35 8.14 -8.38
CA SER A 41 6.32 7.07 -8.11
C SER A 41 6.35 6.05 -9.25
N TYR A 42 5.19 5.64 -9.77
CA TYR A 42 5.11 4.75 -10.93
C TYR A 42 5.78 5.34 -12.18
N GLN A 43 5.51 6.62 -12.47
CA GLN A 43 6.11 7.31 -13.63
C GLN A 43 7.62 7.48 -13.47
N GLU A 44 8.10 7.77 -12.27
CA GLU A 44 9.53 7.89 -11.96
C GLU A 44 10.23 6.54 -12.11
N LEU A 45 9.69 5.47 -11.52
CA LEU A 45 10.22 4.13 -11.67
C LEU A 45 10.30 3.73 -13.15
N ARG A 46 9.22 3.98 -13.91
CA ARG A 46 9.19 3.69 -15.34
C ARG A 46 10.27 4.43 -16.13
N LYS A 47 10.58 5.68 -15.78
CA LYS A 47 11.63 6.48 -16.45
C LYS A 47 13.03 5.98 -16.15
N GLN A 48 13.26 5.37 -15.00
CA GLN A 48 14.57 4.88 -14.57
C GLN A 48 14.93 3.54 -15.21
N CYS A 49 13.92 2.74 -15.59
CA CYS A 49 14.12 1.43 -16.19
C CYS A 49 14.50 1.52 -17.67
N LYS A 50 15.51 0.74 -18.07
CA LYS A 50 15.96 0.62 -19.46
C LYS A 50 15.18 -0.42 -20.24
N THR A 51 14.71 -1.46 -19.57
CA THR A 51 14.00 -2.58 -20.21
C THR A 51 12.66 -2.85 -19.53
N GLN A 52 11.79 -3.57 -20.24
CA GLN A 52 10.53 -4.03 -19.68
C GLN A 52 10.73 -5.08 -18.59
N GLU A 53 11.75 -5.94 -18.70
CA GLU A 53 12.06 -6.96 -17.72
C GLU A 53 12.55 -6.34 -16.39
N GLU A 54 13.45 -5.36 -16.47
CA GLU A 54 13.92 -4.59 -15.31
C GLU A 54 12.73 -3.89 -14.62
N PHE A 55 11.87 -3.25 -15.41
CA PHE A 55 10.68 -2.61 -14.87
C PHE A 55 9.75 -3.61 -14.18
N MET A 56 9.54 -4.78 -14.77
CA MET A 56 8.72 -5.85 -14.19
C MET A 56 9.30 -6.31 -12.85
N LEU A 57 10.60 -6.53 -12.77
CA LEU A 57 11.28 -6.93 -11.53
C LEU A 57 11.09 -5.89 -10.42
N PHE A 58 11.29 -4.61 -10.70
CA PHE A 58 11.07 -3.57 -9.70
C PHE A 58 9.60 -3.46 -9.28
N LEU A 59 8.64 -3.60 -10.21
CA LEU A 59 7.22 -3.64 -9.83
C LEU A 59 6.95 -4.79 -8.86
N LEU A 60 7.47 -5.99 -9.14
CA LEU A 60 7.29 -7.17 -8.28
C LEU A 60 7.87 -6.93 -6.88
N GLU A 61 9.11 -6.45 -6.80
CA GLU A 61 9.80 -6.17 -5.55
C GLU A 61 9.05 -5.13 -4.73
N ASP A 62 8.70 -3.99 -5.32
CA ASP A 62 8.02 -2.90 -4.63
C ASP A 62 6.61 -3.27 -4.17
N ILE A 63 5.89 -4.11 -4.93
CA ILE A 63 4.57 -4.63 -4.52
C ILE A 63 4.69 -5.46 -3.24
N ILE A 64 5.67 -6.38 -3.21
CA ILE A 64 5.91 -7.25 -2.06
C ILE A 64 6.38 -6.41 -0.86
N PHE A 65 7.38 -5.55 -1.09
CA PHE A 65 7.92 -4.65 -0.07
C PHE A 65 6.80 -3.84 0.58
N THR A 66 5.98 -3.19 -0.25
CA THR A 66 4.89 -2.33 0.22
C THR A 66 3.82 -3.12 0.97
N SER A 67 3.51 -4.35 0.53
CA SER A 67 2.57 -5.23 1.23
C SER A 67 3.08 -5.62 2.61
N LEU A 68 4.38 -5.86 2.75
CA LEU A 68 5.01 -6.14 4.04
C LEU A 68 5.08 -4.87 4.89
N SER A 69 5.38 -3.70 4.33
CA SER A 69 5.31 -2.43 5.07
C SER A 69 3.92 -2.19 5.67
N ALA A 70 2.85 -2.54 4.93
CA ALA A 70 1.46 -2.40 5.40
C ALA A 70 1.20 -3.13 6.73
N THR A 71 1.83 -4.29 6.96
CA THR A 71 1.64 -5.05 8.22
C THR A 71 2.21 -4.31 9.42
N PHE A 72 3.30 -3.56 9.24
CA PHE A 72 3.88 -2.76 10.31
C PHE A 72 2.99 -1.57 10.68
N TYR A 73 2.38 -0.89 9.70
CA TYR A 73 1.39 0.16 10.00
C TYR A 73 0.19 -0.42 10.76
N GLU A 74 -0.29 -1.61 10.36
CA GLU A 74 -1.37 -2.32 11.08
C GLU A 74 -1.02 -2.57 12.55
N GLU A 75 0.20 -3.01 12.85
CA GLU A 75 0.66 -3.24 14.23
C GLU A 75 0.68 -1.95 15.05
N VAL A 76 1.18 -0.84 14.48
CA VAL A 76 1.19 0.46 15.15
C VAL A 76 -0.24 0.92 15.43
N PHE A 77 -1.14 0.83 14.45
CA PHE A 77 -2.50 1.28 14.63
C PHE A 77 -3.26 0.46 15.68
N ASN A 78 -3.10 -0.87 15.67
CA ASN A 78 -3.71 -1.74 16.67
C ASN A 78 -3.20 -1.40 18.07
N THR A 79 -1.88 -1.23 18.23
CA THR A 79 -1.25 -0.88 19.51
C THR A 79 -1.71 0.50 19.99
N ALA A 80 -1.81 1.48 19.09
CA ALA A 80 -2.26 2.83 19.40
C ALA A 80 -3.74 2.85 19.83
N LYS A 81 -4.61 2.01 19.24
CA LYS A 81 -5.99 1.85 19.70
C LYS A 81 -6.07 1.24 21.09
N GLU A 82 -5.29 0.20 21.36
CA GLU A 82 -5.26 -0.45 22.68
C GLU A 82 -4.69 0.48 23.76
N ASN A 83 -3.80 1.39 23.37
CA ASN A 83 -3.11 2.31 24.26
C ASN A 83 -3.16 3.77 23.75
N PRO A 84 -4.34 4.44 23.70
CA PRO A 84 -4.47 5.76 23.08
C PRO A 84 -3.59 6.84 23.72
N SER A 85 -3.30 6.72 25.02
CA SER A 85 -2.41 7.63 25.73
C SER A 85 -0.95 7.55 25.30
N LEU A 86 -0.55 6.43 24.68
CA LEU A 86 0.81 6.19 24.18
C LEU A 86 0.91 6.36 22.65
N ALA A 87 -0.17 6.68 21.95
CA ALA A 87 -0.20 6.73 20.48
C ALA A 87 0.92 7.60 19.89
N HIS A 88 1.16 8.80 20.43
CA HIS A 88 2.24 9.67 19.96
C HIS A 88 3.63 9.05 20.18
N ALA A 89 3.87 8.47 21.36
CA ALA A 89 5.15 7.83 21.66
C ALA A 89 5.40 6.58 20.78
N LEU A 90 4.34 5.86 20.42
CA LEU A 90 4.41 4.73 19.49
C LEU A 90 4.76 5.19 18.07
N ILE A 91 4.21 6.33 17.62
CA ILE A 91 4.55 6.93 16.32
C ILE A 91 6.01 7.38 16.30
N ASP A 92 6.48 8.06 17.36
CA ASP A 92 7.88 8.51 17.47
C ASP A 92 8.86 7.32 17.46
N GLU A 93 8.50 6.21 18.11
CA GLU A 93 9.34 5.01 18.11
C GLU A 93 9.31 4.30 16.75
N PHE A 94 8.14 4.26 16.10
CA PHE A 94 8.00 3.73 14.75
C PHE A 94 8.88 4.49 13.75
N GLU A 95 8.99 5.81 13.89
CA GLU A 95 9.87 6.63 13.04
C GLU A 95 11.35 6.32 13.29
N LYS A 96 11.77 6.13 14.55
CA LYS A 96 13.17 5.82 14.90
C LYS A 96 13.64 4.46 14.39
N ASP A 97 12.76 3.46 14.38
CA ASP A 97 13.11 2.09 13.98
C ASP A 97 13.02 1.85 12.46
N THR A 98 12.95 2.93 11.66
CA THR A 98 12.75 2.85 10.20
C THR A 98 13.83 2.01 9.52
N ASP A 99 15.11 2.26 9.78
CA ASP A 99 16.20 1.54 9.12
C ASP A 99 16.17 0.03 9.39
N SER A 100 15.94 -0.38 10.64
CA SER A 100 15.87 -1.80 10.99
C SER A 100 14.64 -2.47 10.39
N ARG A 101 13.49 -1.79 10.42
CA ARG A 101 12.25 -2.26 9.80
C ARG A 101 12.42 -2.43 8.28
N GLU A 102 12.97 -1.44 7.59
CA GLU A 102 13.19 -1.50 6.15
C GLU A 102 14.15 -2.62 5.76
N GLN A 103 15.22 -2.83 6.55
CA GLN A 103 16.13 -3.95 6.33
C GLN A 103 15.40 -5.30 6.44
N ASN A 104 14.58 -5.49 7.48
CA ASN A 104 13.80 -6.71 7.66
C ASN A 104 12.81 -6.93 6.50
N ILE A 105 12.13 -5.87 6.07
CA ILE A 105 11.20 -5.92 4.93
C ILE A 105 11.95 -6.28 3.64
N ALA A 106 13.10 -5.67 3.39
CA ALA A 106 13.91 -5.94 2.21
C ALA A 106 14.37 -7.42 2.14
N GLU A 107 14.81 -7.99 3.26
CA GLU A 107 15.21 -9.40 3.32
C GLU A 107 14.02 -10.34 3.02
N LEU A 108 12.87 -10.09 3.64
CA LEU A 108 11.65 -10.87 3.36
C LEU A 108 11.19 -10.71 1.91
N THR A 109 11.29 -9.49 1.37
CA THR A 109 10.98 -9.18 -0.03
C THR A 109 11.83 -10.02 -0.97
N GLU A 110 13.14 -10.13 -0.72
CA GLU A 110 14.04 -10.95 -1.53
C GLU A 110 13.58 -12.42 -1.57
N PHE A 111 13.20 -12.99 -0.41
CA PHE A 111 12.73 -14.37 -0.35
C PHE A 111 11.45 -14.61 -1.15
N HIS A 112 10.48 -13.69 -1.07
CA HIS A 112 9.24 -13.79 -1.82
C HIS A 112 9.45 -13.52 -3.32
N ALA A 113 10.24 -12.52 -3.70
CA ALA A 113 10.55 -12.22 -5.10
C ALA A 113 11.25 -13.41 -5.76
N ARG A 114 12.25 -14.01 -5.09
CA ARG A 114 12.94 -15.22 -5.57
C ARG A 114 12.00 -16.41 -5.73
N TYR A 115 11.02 -16.57 -4.85
CA TYR A 115 10.01 -17.62 -4.99
C TYR A 115 9.18 -17.43 -6.27
N ILE A 116 8.76 -16.20 -6.57
CA ILE A 116 8.00 -15.86 -7.78
C ILE A 116 8.86 -16.05 -9.04
N MET A 117 10.08 -15.49 -9.05
CA MET A 117 11.02 -15.62 -10.16
C MET A 117 11.36 -17.08 -10.48
N ASN A 118 11.39 -17.95 -9.45
CA ASN A 118 11.61 -19.39 -9.60
C ASN A 118 10.33 -20.19 -9.85
N ASN A 119 9.25 -19.54 -10.32
CA ASN A 119 7.98 -20.18 -10.67
C ASN A 119 7.33 -20.96 -9.53
N GLY A 120 7.47 -20.45 -8.30
CA GLY A 120 6.88 -21.05 -7.11
C GLY A 120 7.72 -22.18 -6.51
N LYS A 121 9.00 -22.29 -6.88
CA LYS A 121 9.95 -23.25 -6.30
C LYS A 121 10.84 -22.54 -5.29
N CYS A 122 10.89 -23.05 -4.07
CA CYS A 122 11.81 -22.59 -3.02
C CYS A 122 12.70 -23.73 -2.55
N PRO A 123 14.05 -23.58 -2.54
CA PRO A 123 14.96 -24.59 -2.00
C PRO A 123 14.99 -24.63 -0.46
N GLY A 124 14.20 -23.77 0.21
CA GLY A 124 14.24 -23.52 1.65
C GLY A 124 14.73 -22.10 1.93
N CYS A 125 13.90 -21.32 2.62
CA CYS A 125 14.23 -19.97 3.10
C CYS A 125 13.42 -19.65 4.38
N PRO A 126 13.78 -18.59 5.12
CA PRO A 126 13.04 -18.15 6.30
C PRO A 126 11.56 -17.85 6.06
N ALA A 127 11.17 -17.47 4.83
CA ALA A 127 9.79 -17.12 4.48
C ALA A 127 8.96 -18.29 3.90
N CYS A 128 9.45 -19.54 3.94
CA CYS A 128 8.79 -20.68 3.29
C CYS A 128 7.32 -20.87 3.69
N SER A 129 6.97 -20.66 4.95
CA SER A 129 5.59 -20.80 5.45
C SER A 129 4.63 -19.77 4.89
N ASN A 130 5.16 -18.65 4.39
CA ASN A 130 4.37 -17.48 3.98
C ASN A 130 4.36 -17.31 2.45
N HIS A 131 4.97 -18.22 1.68
CA HIS A 131 4.93 -18.16 0.22
C HIS A 131 3.51 -18.28 -0.36
N SER A 132 2.56 -18.84 0.39
CA SER A 132 1.14 -18.82 0.04
C SER A 132 0.62 -17.41 -0.24
N ASP A 133 1.17 -16.42 0.48
CA ASP A 133 0.65 -15.04 0.49
C ASP A 133 0.94 -14.30 -0.82
N VAL A 134 1.93 -14.79 -1.59
CA VAL A 134 2.30 -14.24 -2.91
C VAL A 134 1.99 -15.21 -4.05
N HIS A 135 1.51 -16.43 -3.75
CA HIS A 135 1.38 -17.50 -4.73
C HIS A 135 0.50 -17.12 -5.92
N GLU A 136 -0.56 -16.37 -5.68
CA GLU A 136 -1.49 -15.92 -6.72
C GLU A 136 -0.80 -15.06 -7.79
N LEU A 137 0.30 -14.37 -7.46
CA LEU A 137 1.08 -13.57 -8.43
C LEU A 137 1.73 -14.44 -9.52
N LEU A 138 1.91 -15.74 -9.28
CA LEU A 138 2.57 -16.64 -10.23
C LEU A 138 1.85 -16.74 -11.58
N VAL A 139 0.51 -16.66 -11.60
CA VAL A 139 -0.24 -16.77 -12.86
C VAL A 139 0.06 -15.57 -13.77
N TYR A 140 0.07 -14.37 -13.19
CA TYR A 140 0.35 -13.11 -13.90
C TYR A 140 1.84 -13.00 -14.25
N TRP A 141 2.72 -13.44 -13.35
CA TRP A 141 4.16 -13.47 -13.58
C TRP A 141 4.52 -14.34 -14.80
N LYS A 142 3.99 -15.57 -14.87
CA LYS A 142 4.22 -16.49 -16.00
C LYS A 142 3.71 -15.95 -17.33
N GLN A 143 2.69 -15.09 -17.29
CA GLN A 143 2.12 -14.46 -18.47
C GLN A 143 2.84 -13.16 -18.86
N ASN A 144 3.81 -12.69 -18.06
CA ASN A 144 4.39 -11.35 -18.17
C ASN A 144 3.31 -10.25 -18.23
N ASP A 145 2.26 -10.38 -17.40
CA ASP A 145 1.13 -9.44 -17.38
C ASP A 145 1.53 -8.11 -16.74
N MET A 146 2.26 -7.30 -17.50
CA MET A 146 2.71 -5.97 -17.10
C MET A 146 1.55 -5.08 -16.66
N GLN A 147 0.39 -5.20 -17.30
CA GLN A 147 -0.75 -4.37 -16.97
C GLN A 147 -1.26 -4.69 -15.57
N PHE A 148 -1.36 -5.98 -15.21
CA PHE A 148 -1.69 -6.40 -13.86
C PHE A 148 -0.71 -5.83 -12.83
N PHE A 149 0.60 -6.00 -13.04
CA PHE A 149 1.59 -5.54 -12.08
C PHE A 149 1.66 -4.01 -11.98
N SER A 150 1.51 -3.27 -13.07
CA SER A 150 1.40 -1.81 -13.03
C SER A 150 0.21 -1.35 -12.20
N ARG A 151 -0.96 -1.99 -12.37
CA ARG A 151 -2.16 -1.65 -11.59
C ARG A 151 -1.99 -1.99 -10.12
N LEU A 152 -1.47 -3.19 -9.83
CA LEU A 152 -1.23 -3.64 -8.47
C LEU A 152 -0.22 -2.73 -7.77
N TYR A 153 0.86 -2.34 -8.43
CA TYR A 153 1.85 -1.40 -7.90
C TYR A 153 1.20 -0.07 -7.50
N ILE A 154 0.42 0.55 -8.38
CA ILE A 154 -0.25 1.82 -8.09
C ILE A 154 -1.19 1.68 -6.90
N GLY A 155 -1.95 0.58 -6.83
CA GLY A 155 -2.81 0.26 -5.70
C GLY A 155 -2.04 0.15 -4.39
N MET A 156 -0.96 -0.63 -4.38
CA MET A 156 -0.11 -0.83 -3.20
C MET A 156 0.57 0.46 -2.73
N GLN A 157 1.12 1.25 -3.65
CA GLN A 157 1.71 2.56 -3.30
C GLN A 157 0.65 3.53 -2.76
N THR A 158 -0.57 3.51 -3.31
CA THR A 158 -1.66 4.34 -2.79
C THR A 158 -2.03 3.94 -1.36
N ILE A 159 -2.05 2.63 -1.06
CA ILE A 159 -2.23 2.12 0.31
C ILE A 159 -1.11 2.63 1.22
N LYS A 160 0.16 2.51 0.81
CA LYS A 160 1.31 2.97 1.60
C LYS A 160 1.17 4.44 1.98
N PHE A 161 0.99 5.30 0.99
CA PHE A 161 0.86 6.74 1.23
C PHE A 161 -0.39 7.08 2.04
N ALA A 162 -1.49 6.33 1.88
CA ALA A 162 -2.70 6.53 2.68
C ALA A 162 -2.49 6.11 4.15
N MET A 163 -1.73 5.04 4.40
CA MET A 163 -1.38 4.61 5.76
C MET A 163 -0.41 5.58 6.43
N GLU A 164 0.59 6.08 5.71
CA GLU A 164 1.49 7.12 6.20
C GLU A 164 0.74 8.40 6.55
N ASP A 165 -0.12 8.88 5.65
CA ASP A 165 -0.94 10.07 5.90
C ASP A 165 -1.89 9.84 7.09
N LEU A 166 -2.53 8.67 7.19
CA LEU A 166 -3.37 8.33 8.33
C LEU A 166 -2.57 8.33 9.65
N LEU A 167 -1.37 7.75 9.65
CA LEU A 167 -0.51 7.63 10.83
C LEU A 167 -0.02 9.00 11.31
N TYR A 168 0.55 9.80 10.41
CA TYR A 168 1.24 11.03 10.77
C TYR A 168 0.31 12.25 10.83
N MET A 169 -0.76 12.27 10.05
CA MET A 169 -1.68 13.42 9.96
C MET A 169 -3.08 13.06 10.44
N GLY A 170 -3.63 11.95 9.94
CA GLY A 170 -5.03 11.59 10.13
C GLY A 170 -5.42 11.37 11.59
N LEU A 171 -4.58 10.69 12.38
CA LEU A 171 -4.83 10.47 13.80
C LEU A 171 -4.71 11.75 14.65
N ILE A 172 -3.95 12.74 14.20
CA ILE A 172 -3.83 14.05 14.85
C ILE A 172 -5.04 14.92 14.50
N GLU A 173 -5.40 14.98 13.22
CA GLU A 173 -6.52 15.78 12.72
C GLU A 173 -7.88 15.23 13.15
N ARG A 174 -8.01 13.91 13.23
CA ARG A 174 -9.25 13.19 13.57
C ARG A 174 -8.99 12.05 14.57
N PRO A 175 -8.72 12.38 15.86
CA PRO A 175 -8.44 11.38 16.88
C PRO A 175 -9.55 10.33 17.05
N GLU A 176 -10.79 10.65 16.70
CA GLU A 176 -11.91 9.71 16.72
C GLU A 176 -11.73 8.50 15.79
N LEU A 177 -10.89 8.62 14.75
CA LEU A 177 -10.59 7.52 13.83
C LEU A 177 -9.86 6.37 14.54
N ILE A 178 -9.10 6.64 15.61
CA ILE A 178 -8.35 5.61 16.34
C ILE A 178 -9.27 4.50 16.85
N GLN A 179 -10.49 4.85 17.27
CA GLN A 179 -11.47 3.90 17.78
C GLN A 179 -12.05 3.00 16.67
N LYS A 180 -11.97 3.47 15.41
CA LYS A 180 -12.44 2.77 14.22
C LYS A 180 -11.38 1.86 13.60
N ILE A 181 -10.13 1.95 14.04
CA ILE A 181 -9.07 1.10 13.52
C ILE A 181 -9.12 -0.25 14.23
N ASP A 182 -9.21 -1.34 13.52
CA ASP A 182 -8.80 -2.65 13.98
C ASP A 182 -8.32 -3.43 12.77
N ARG A 183 -7.82 -4.64 12.98
CA ARG A 183 -7.33 -5.49 11.89
C ARG A 183 -8.36 -5.63 10.75
N THR A 184 -9.63 -5.81 11.06
CA THR A 184 -10.68 -5.95 10.03
C THR A 184 -10.92 -4.62 9.31
N ALA A 185 -10.97 -3.52 10.04
CA ALA A 185 -11.16 -2.19 9.45
C ALA A 185 -10.00 -1.79 8.53
N ILE A 186 -8.75 -2.12 8.89
CA ILE A 186 -7.60 -1.83 8.03
C ILE A 186 -7.60 -2.72 6.79
N LEU A 187 -7.90 -4.02 6.92
CA LEU A 187 -8.02 -4.90 5.77
C LEU A 187 -9.10 -4.41 4.79
N ASN A 188 -10.27 -4.03 5.30
CA ASN A 188 -11.33 -3.45 4.47
C ASN A 188 -10.89 -2.13 3.85
N PHE A 189 -10.21 -1.27 4.60
CA PHE A 189 -9.70 0.00 4.09
C PHE A 189 -8.70 -0.19 2.94
N ARG A 190 -7.80 -1.18 3.04
CA ARG A 190 -6.87 -1.54 1.96
C ARG A 190 -7.64 -1.99 0.72
N GLN A 191 -8.64 -2.86 0.88
CA GLN A 191 -9.46 -3.33 -0.24
C GLN A 191 -10.25 -2.17 -0.87
N ASP A 192 -10.88 -1.31 -0.07
CA ASP A 192 -11.62 -0.14 -0.53
C ASP A 192 -10.72 0.83 -1.34
N ILE A 193 -9.45 0.98 -0.94
CA ILE A 193 -8.46 1.76 -1.70
C ILE A 193 -8.17 1.08 -3.05
N ILE A 194 -7.93 -0.23 -3.09
CA ILE A 194 -7.70 -0.96 -4.35
C ILE A 194 -8.89 -0.79 -5.29
N ASP A 195 -10.11 -1.03 -4.81
CA ASP A 195 -11.34 -0.90 -5.59
C ASP A 195 -11.51 0.54 -6.11
N TRP A 196 -11.19 1.53 -5.28
CA TRP A 196 -11.24 2.94 -5.66
C TRP A 196 -10.19 3.27 -6.75
N VAL A 197 -8.97 2.74 -6.61
CA VAL A 197 -7.88 2.92 -7.59
C VAL A 197 -8.27 2.30 -8.92
N GLU A 198 -8.76 1.06 -8.94
CA GLU A 198 -9.21 0.38 -10.16
C GLU A 198 -10.37 1.09 -10.87
N ALA A 199 -11.23 1.78 -10.12
CA ALA A 199 -12.30 2.60 -10.68
C ALA A 199 -11.81 3.88 -11.36
N GLN A 200 -10.54 4.27 -11.19
CA GLN A 200 -10.00 5.48 -11.81
C GLN A 200 -9.78 5.27 -13.32
N LYS A 201 -10.21 6.26 -14.10
CA LYS A 201 -10.12 6.23 -15.57
C LYS A 201 -8.69 6.27 -16.09
N GLU A 202 -7.73 6.71 -15.29
CA GLU A 202 -6.33 6.79 -15.70
C GLU A 202 -5.66 5.41 -15.80
N MET A 203 -6.35 4.35 -15.38
CA MET A 203 -5.88 2.95 -15.46
C MET A 203 -6.49 2.14 -16.62
N ASN A 204 -7.45 2.73 -17.37
CA ASN A 204 -8.11 2.13 -18.55
C ASN A 204 -7.73 2.86 -19.84
#